data_AF-A0A1F9VAF7-F1
#
_entry.id   AF-A0A1F9VAF7-F1
#
_cell.length_a   1.000
_cell.length_b   1.000
_cell.length_c   1.000
_cell.angle_alpha   90.00
_cell.angle_beta   90.00
_cell.angle_gamma   90.00
#
_symmetry.space_group_name_H-M   'P 1'
#
loop_
_entity.id
_entity.type
_entity.pdbx_description
1 polymer ?
#
loop_
_entity_poly.entity_id
_entity_poly.type
_entity_poly.pdbx_seq_one_letter_code
_entity_poly.pdbx_strand_id
1 'polypeptide(L)'
;MVRAMAATALLILSGCAGLPPREPTAVSNGLLIVSARVRGAVLGFTSDMADSATLEQLGPDGEPLPGKAASAGVSDEGQAYFLDLPPGRYALTSVSFRARGVRYRVEVPPALGRKEAVDLRPGTAAFLGDLTLDGRFPDFDVAVERALSVIGHWLTPWMRRPVIPRDADPRGADRGVEAEARAMRAARATLGATQWRGAVEARLRELGAPEPVKTKGAIRPKEIPLRPEGILSWRDTLEWGAPKRAVGGLTWSDPDGTARVAIFFTSAAARGFSGFEAAVREMRASASTANVSDQGELYEVRVATRVGTAARVTSYHYPVGTLVGSKTEIVVTETVLVPDPAGMYTARLRAAQGEFERVLPAFREFLLQIVLGPPKPAEAKSESVFLPL
;
A
#
# COMPACT_ATOMS: atom_id res chain seq x y z
N MET A 1 35.92 6.27 -35.52
CA MET A 1 35.93 6.55 -34.07
C MET A 1 34.59 7.05 -33.51
N VAL A 2 33.85 7.90 -34.23
CA VAL A 2 32.55 8.45 -33.77
C VAL A 2 31.42 7.40 -33.61
N ARG A 3 31.45 6.30 -34.37
CA ARG A 3 30.43 5.23 -34.28
C ARG A 3 30.57 4.32 -33.04
N ALA A 4 31.76 4.22 -32.46
CA ALA A 4 31.99 3.40 -31.26
C ALA A 4 31.48 4.09 -29.98
N MET A 5 31.48 5.42 -29.92
CA MET A 5 30.96 6.16 -28.76
C MET A 5 29.43 6.22 -28.71
N ALA A 6 28.74 6.17 -29.86
CA ALA A 6 27.27 6.15 -29.90
C ALA A 6 26.69 4.83 -29.36
N ALA A 7 27.36 3.68 -29.61
CA ALA A 7 26.93 2.39 -29.11
C ALA A 7 27.06 2.26 -27.58
N THR A 8 28.12 2.82 -26.99
CA THR A 8 28.33 2.82 -25.54
C THR A 8 27.35 3.77 -24.82
N ALA A 9 27.00 4.91 -25.42
CA ALA A 9 25.99 5.82 -24.87
C ALA A 9 24.56 5.21 -24.85
N LEU A 10 24.21 4.41 -25.88
CA LEU A 10 22.92 3.71 -25.92
C LEU A 10 22.82 2.56 -24.91
N LEU A 11 23.94 1.90 -24.57
CA LEU A 11 24.00 0.85 -23.53
C LEU A 11 23.97 1.41 -22.10
N ILE A 12 24.44 2.64 -21.88
CA ILE A 12 24.39 3.29 -20.55
C ILE A 12 23.01 3.88 -20.27
N LEU A 13 22.29 4.39 -21.27
CA LEU A 13 20.93 4.92 -21.12
C LEU A 13 19.83 3.85 -21.00
N SER A 14 20.11 2.61 -21.43
CA SER A 14 19.18 1.48 -21.27
C SER A 14 19.25 0.80 -19.89
N GLY A 15 20.14 1.26 -18.99
CA GLY A 15 20.33 0.68 -17.65
C GLY A 15 19.33 1.10 -16.56
N CYS A 16 18.28 1.87 -16.87
CA CYS A 16 17.33 2.39 -15.87
C CYS A 16 15.87 1.98 -16.06
N ALA A 17 15.52 1.29 -17.14
CA ALA A 17 14.24 0.63 -17.26
C ALA A 17 14.43 -0.83 -16.84
N GLY A 18 13.66 -1.31 -15.86
CA GLY A 18 13.62 -2.74 -15.55
C GLY A 18 13.41 -3.50 -16.85
N LEU A 19 14.27 -4.51 -17.12
CA LEU A 19 14.15 -5.32 -18.32
C LEU A 19 12.69 -5.78 -18.47
N PRO A 20 12.06 -5.60 -19.64
CA PRO A 20 10.72 -6.12 -19.86
C PRO A 20 10.71 -7.62 -19.51
N PRO A 21 9.63 -8.13 -18.90
CA PRO A 21 9.57 -9.51 -18.45
C PRO A 21 9.93 -10.43 -19.61
N ARG A 22 11.04 -11.16 -19.48
CA ARG A 22 11.53 -12.09 -20.50
C ARG A 22 10.51 -13.22 -20.66
N GLU A 23 10.36 -13.70 -21.88
CA GLU A 23 9.63 -14.94 -22.14
C GLU A 23 10.31 -16.10 -21.39
N PRO A 24 9.53 -16.92 -20.67
CA PRO A 24 10.03 -18.08 -19.96
C PRO A 24 10.80 -19.08 -20.80
N THR A 25 11.82 -19.65 -20.18
CA THR A 25 12.66 -20.69 -20.77
C THR A 25 12.11 -22.11 -20.55
N ALA A 26 11.15 -22.32 -19.62
CA ALA A 26 10.58 -23.66 -19.39
C ALA A 26 9.19 -23.66 -18.70
N VAL A 27 8.29 -24.54 -19.16
CA VAL A 27 6.95 -24.81 -18.60
C VAL A 27 7.01 -25.40 -17.16
N SER A 28 8.19 -25.81 -16.69
CA SER A 28 8.42 -26.39 -15.37
C SER A 28 8.61 -25.36 -14.25
N ASN A 29 8.82 -24.09 -14.57
CA ASN A 29 9.16 -23.07 -13.58
C ASN A 29 7.91 -22.32 -13.08
N GLY A 30 8.01 -21.65 -11.95
CA GLY A 30 6.92 -20.93 -11.31
C GLY A 30 7.15 -19.42 -11.22
N LEU A 31 6.08 -18.72 -10.86
CA LEU A 31 6.06 -17.29 -10.56
C LEU A 31 5.93 -17.11 -9.04
N LEU A 32 6.81 -16.31 -8.45
CA LEU A 32 6.67 -15.89 -7.06
C LEU A 32 6.48 -14.38 -6.99
N ILE A 33 5.47 -13.95 -6.23
CA ILE A 33 5.11 -12.54 -6.07
C ILE A 33 5.38 -12.15 -4.62
N VAL A 34 5.98 -10.98 -4.42
CA VAL A 34 6.13 -10.38 -3.09
C VAL A 34 5.81 -8.89 -3.16
N SER A 35 5.13 -8.40 -2.12
CA SER A 35 5.02 -6.99 -1.83
C SER A 35 5.87 -6.71 -0.59
N ALA A 36 6.69 -5.66 -0.63
CA ALA A 36 7.48 -5.28 0.52
C ALA A 36 7.53 -3.76 0.67
N ARG A 37 7.28 -3.30 1.88
CA ARG A 37 7.31 -1.90 2.27
C ARG A 37 8.27 -1.71 3.42
N VAL A 38 9.01 -0.61 3.38
CA VAL A 38 9.88 -0.21 4.49
C VAL A 38 9.26 1.02 5.15
N ARG A 39 8.95 0.89 6.43
CA ARG A 39 8.51 2.01 7.24
C ARG A 39 9.72 2.81 7.70
N GLY A 40 9.72 4.12 7.41
CA GLY A 40 10.77 5.02 7.90
C GLY A 40 10.58 5.34 9.39
N ALA A 41 11.69 5.44 10.13
CA ALA A 41 11.67 5.70 11.57
C ALA A 41 11.57 7.19 11.99
N VAL A 42 11.69 8.14 11.06
CA VAL A 42 11.58 9.58 11.37
C VAL A 42 10.25 10.12 10.83
N LEU A 43 9.55 10.88 11.67
CA LEU A 43 8.33 11.63 11.31
C LEU A 43 8.46 12.27 9.92
N GLY A 44 7.57 11.85 9.01
CA GLY A 44 7.48 12.36 7.64
C GLY A 44 7.75 11.34 6.52
N PHE A 45 8.17 10.10 6.82
CA PHE A 45 8.27 9.06 5.78
C PHE A 45 6.93 8.37 5.57
N THR A 46 6.32 8.59 4.40
CA THR A 46 5.37 7.65 3.80
C THR A 46 6.05 6.28 3.70
N SER A 47 5.32 5.17 3.88
CA SER A 47 5.89 3.83 3.65
C SER A 47 6.52 3.78 2.26
N ASP A 48 7.84 3.64 2.18
CA ASP A 48 8.51 3.55 0.89
C ASP A 48 8.34 2.12 0.38
N MET A 49 7.78 1.97 -0.81
CA MET A 49 7.78 0.68 -1.51
C MET A 49 9.23 0.27 -1.74
N ALA A 50 9.52 -1.02 -1.61
CA ALA A 50 10.81 -1.53 -2.06
C ALA A 50 10.99 -1.23 -3.56
N ASP A 51 12.21 -0.95 -3.98
CA ASP A 51 12.58 -0.85 -5.40
C ASP A 51 12.96 -2.23 -5.97
N SER A 52 13.41 -3.13 -5.10
CA SER A 52 13.81 -4.48 -5.47
C SER A 52 13.75 -5.43 -4.28
N ALA A 53 13.51 -6.70 -4.52
CA ALA A 53 13.57 -7.77 -3.55
C ALA A 53 14.58 -8.84 -3.98
N THR A 54 15.14 -9.55 -3.01
CA THR A 54 16.02 -10.71 -3.21
C THR A 54 15.49 -11.89 -2.41
N LEU A 55 15.41 -13.03 -3.08
CA LEU A 55 15.01 -14.31 -2.52
C LEU A 55 16.15 -15.31 -2.60
N GLU A 56 16.12 -16.30 -1.74
CA GLU A 56 16.98 -17.49 -1.83
C GLU A 56 16.12 -18.75 -1.82
N GLN A 57 16.54 -19.74 -2.60
CA GLN A 57 15.97 -21.08 -2.56
C GLN A 57 16.53 -21.83 -1.35
N LEU A 58 15.66 -22.45 -0.57
CA LEU A 58 16.01 -23.27 0.57
C LEU A 58 16.13 -24.74 0.15
N GLY A 59 17.08 -25.44 0.76
CA GLY A 59 17.24 -26.88 0.67
C GLY A 59 16.24 -27.64 1.55
N PRO A 60 16.29 -28.99 1.55
CA PRO A 60 15.40 -29.83 2.35
C PRO A 60 15.46 -29.51 3.85
N ASP A 61 16.64 -29.15 4.35
CA ASP A 61 16.90 -28.84 5.76
C ASP A 61 16.59 -27.37 6.13
N GLY A 62 16.08 -26.58 5.18
CA GLY A 62 15.78 -25.15 5.38
C GLY A 62 16.99 -24.22 5.29
N GLU A 63 18.17 -24.76 4.98
CA GLU A 63 19.37 -23.97 4.71
C GLU A 63 19.38 -23.39 3.28
N PRO A 64 19.96 -22.20 3.05
CA PRO A 64 20.06 -21.61 1.72
C PRO A 64 20.88 -22.49 0.76
N LEU A 65 20.38 -22.69 -0.46
CA LEU A 65 21.14 -23.36 -1.51
C LEU A 65 22.17 -22.38 -2.12
N PRO A 66 23.47 -22.72 -2.13
CA PRO A 66 24.51 -21.84 -2.66
C PRO A 66 24.25 -21.44 -4.11
N GLY A 67 24.35 -20.14 -4.39
CA GLY A 67 24.19 -19.59 -5.75
C GLY A 67 22.75 -19.62 -6.28
N LYS A 68 21.75 -19.92 -5.45
CA LYS A 68 20.32 -19.91 -5.82
C LYS A 68 19.60 -18.68 -5.28
N ALA A 69 20.26 -17.52 -5.36
CA ALA A 69 19.65 -16.23 -5.09
C ALA A 69 19.04 -15.65 -6.37
N ALA A 70 17.84 -15.08 -6.25
CA ALA A 70 17.17 -14.37 -7.33
C ALA A 70 16.86 -12.95 -6.86
N SER A 71 17.01 -11.95 -7.72
CA SER A 71 16.62 -10.56 -7.45
C SER A 71 15.64 -10.07 -8.51
N ALA A 72 14.60 -9.37 -8.06
CA ALA A 72 13.60 -8.76 -8.92
C ALA A 72 13.43 -7.28 -8.58
N GLY A 73 13.21 -6.46 -9.60
CA GLY A 73 12.74 -5.08 -9.42
C GLY A 73 11.26 -5.05 -9.06
N VAL A 74 10.83 -3.99 -8.40
CA VAL A 74 9.43 -3.74 -8.08
C VAL A 74 8.77 -3.00 -9.25
N SER A 75 7.57 -3.47 -9.60
CA SER A 75 6.69 -2.87 -10.60
C SER A 75 6.04 -1.59 -10.10
N ASP A 76 5.43 -0.82 -11.00
CA ASP A 76 4.66 0.39 -10.67
C ASP A 76 3.51 0.12 -9.68
N GLU A 77 3.04 -1.14 -9.58
CA GLU A 77 1.99 -1.58 -8.66
C GLU A 77 2.54 -1.96 -7.27
N GLY A 78 3.85 -1.84 -7.04
CA GLY A 78 4.51 -2.11 -5.75
C GLY A 78 4.81 -3.60 -5.52
N GLN A 79 4.74 -4.44 -6.56
CA GLN A 79 5.03 -5.88 -6.47
C GLN A 79 6.38 -6.20 -7.12
N ALA A 80 7.20 -7.05 -6.48
CA ALA A 80 8.33 -7.69 -7.14
C ALA A 80 7.90 -9.04 -7.71
N TYR A 81 8.19 -9.26 -9.00
CA TYR A 81 7.83 -10.48 -9.72
C TYR A 81 9.08 -11.30 -10.00
N PHE A 82 9.17 -12.49 -9.41
CA PHE A 82 10.23 -13.45 -9.68
C PHE A 82 9.72 -14.48 -10.68
N LEU A 83 10.12 -14.29 -11.93
CA LEU A 83 9.73 -15.13 -13.05
C LEU A 83 10.71 -16.29 -13.19
N ASP A 84 10.22 -17.42 -13.70
CA ASP A 84 11.03 -18.59 -14.04
C ASP A 84 11.83 -19.19 -12.88
N LEU A 85 11.30 -19.10 -11.66
CA LEU A 85 11.92 -19.75 -10.52
C LEU A 85 11.72 -21.27 -10.63
N PRO A 86 12.78 -22.09 -10.45
CA PRO A 86 12.61 -23.53 -10.40
C PRO A 86 11.68 -23.93 -9.23
N PRO A 87 11.01 -25.09 -9.28
CA PRO A 87 10.22 -25.57 -8.16
C PRO A 87 11.07 -25.69 -6.89
N GLY A 88 10.49 -25.32 -5.75
CA GLY A 88 11.17 -25.40 -4.45
C GLY A 88 10.65 -24.40 -3.45
N ARG A 89 11.33 -24.33 -2.30
CA ARG A 89 10.95 -23.46 -1.19
C ARG A 89 11.78 -22.18 -1.22
N TYR A 90 11.15 -21.02 -1.13
CA TYR A 90 11.82 -19.72 -1.27
C TYR A 90 11.61 -18.83 -0.05
N ALA A 91 12.69 -18.19 0.39
CA ALA A 91 12.69 -17.23 1.49
C ALA A 91 13.13 -15.83 1.01
N LEU A 92 12.53 -14.79 1.57
CA LEU A 92 12.99 -13.41 1.39
C LEU A 92 14.22 -13.16 2.26
N THR A 93 15.28 -12.68 1.62
CA THR A 93 16.56 -12.41 2.30
C THR A 93 16.88 -10.94 2.38
N SER A 94 16.48 -10.15 1.39
CA SER A 94 16.61 -8.70 1.49
C SER A 94 15.62 -7.97 0.59
N VAL A 95 15.35 -6.72 0.95
CA VAL A 95 14.70 -5.75 0.08
C VAL A 95 15.58 -4.51 0.00
N SER A 96 15.50 -3.79 -1.11
CA SER A 96 16.19 -2.51 -1.24
C SER A 96 15.18 -1.43 -1.57
N PHE A 97 15.41 -0.23 -1.08
CA PHE A 97 14.58 0.94 -1.33
C PHE A 97 15.46 2.18 -1.46
N ARG A 98 14.93 3.22 -2.12
CA ARG A 98 15.61 4.51 -2.24
C ARG A 98 14.93 5.54 -1.36
N ALA A 99 15.71 6.17 -0.50
CA ALA A 99 15.27 7.34 0.26
C ALA A 99 16.32 8.45 0.13
N ARG A 100 15.85 9.67 -0.19
CA ARG A 100 16.71 10.88 -0.30
C ARG A 100 17.94 10.68 -1.21
N GLY A 101 17.77 9.97 -2.32
CA GLY A 101 18.85 9.71 -3.29
C GLY A 101 19.84 8.61 -2.88
N VAL A 102 19.66 7.97 -1.72
CA VAL A 102 20.50 6.86 -1.25
C VAL A 102 19.72 5.56 -1.38
N ARG A 103 20.40 4.47 -1.80
CA ARG A 103 19.82 3.12 -1.86
C ARG A 103 20.19 2.36 -0.59
N TYR A 104 19.18 1.95 0.15
CA TYR A 104 19.30 1.13 1.34
C TYR A 104 18.98 -0.32 0.99
N ARG A 105 19.63 -1.26 1.68
CA ARG A 105 19.26 -2.67 1.67
C ARG A 105 18.88 -3.06 3.09
N VAL A 106 17.69 -3.61 3.23
CA VAL A 106 17.20 -4.19 4.47
C VAL A 106 17.39 -5.70 4.36
N GLU A 107 18.14 -6.27 5.29
CA GLU A 107 18.33 -7.71 5.42
C GLU A 107 17.23 -8.28 6.30
N VAL A 108 16.61 -9.37 5.83
CA VAL A 108 15.58 -10.09 6.57
C VAL A 108 16.30 -11.12 7.45
N PRO A 109 16.02 -11.15 8.77
CA PRO A 109 16.64 -12.12 9.66
C PRO A 109 16.41 -13.56 9.13
N PRO A 110 17.46 -14.41 9.03
CA PRO A 110 17.32 -15.74 8.44
C PRO A 110 16.22 -16.60 9.09
N ALA A 111 16.07 -16.52 10.41
CA ALA A 111 15.01 -17.22 11.13
C ALA A 111 13.62 -16.81 10.66
N LEU A 112 13.40 -15.51 10.41
CA LEU A 112 12.13 -15.04 9.85
C LEU A 112 11.99 -15.45 8.39
N GLY A 113 13.01 -15.23 7.56
CA GLY A 113 12.95 -15.59 6.14
C GLY A 113 12.58 -17.05 5.93
N ARG A 114 13.11 -17.96 6.76
CA ARG A 114 12.78 -19.40 6.75
C ARG A 114 11.37 -19.69 7.24
N LYS A 115 10.92 -19.02 8.31
CA LYS A 115 9.55 -19.15 8.83
C LYS A 115 8.53 -18.71 7.78
N GLU A 116 8.82 -17.62 7.09
CA GLU A 116 8.01 -17.03 6.02
C GLU A 116 8.40 -17.59 4.64
N ALA A 117 9.02 -18.76 4.55
CA ALA A 117 9.31 -19.35 3.25
C ALA A 117 8.04 -19.92 2.60
N VAL A 118 7.95 -19.85 1.27
CA VAL A 118 6.80 -20.35 0.50
C VAL A 118 7.25 -21.40 -0.51
N ASP A 119 6.45 -22.46 -0.63
CA ASP A 119 6.66 -23.52 -1.62
C ASP A 119 6.10 -23.09 -2.98
N LEU A 120 6.95 -23.13 -4.00
CA LEU A 120 6.62 -22.87 -5.38
C LEU A 120 6.50 -24.18 -6.15
N ARG A 121 5.29 -24.47 -6.64
CA ARG A 121 5.02 -25.67 -7.45
C ARG A 121 5.30 -25.39 -8.95
N PRO A 122 5.67 -26.41 -9.73
CA PRO A 122 5.89 -26.26 -11.18
C PRO A 122 4.69 -25.61 -11.88
N GLY A 123 4.92 -24.59 -12.71
CA GLY A 123 3.89 -23.94 -13.51
C GLY A 123 2.83 -23.15 -12.71
N THR A 124 3.07 -22.89 -11.42
CA THR A 124 2.12 -22.17 -10.56
C THR A 124 2.58 -20.75 -10.23
N ALA A 125 1.63 -19.92 -9.79
CA ALA A 125 1.90 -18.64 -9.15
C ALA A 125 1.75 -18.80 -7.63
N ALA A 126 2.72 -18.31 -6.87
CA ALA A 126 2.68 -18.27 -5.42
C ALA A 126 2.89 -16.84 -4.92
N PHE A 127 2.41 -16.57 -3.71
CA PHE A 127 2.53 -15.27 -3.05
C PHE A 127 3.28 -15.43 -1.73
N LEU A 128 4.38 -14.70 -1.59
CA LEU A 128 5.21 -14.76 -0.39
C LEU A 128 4.59 -13.94 0.77
N GLY A 129 3.84 -12.89 0.44
CA GLY A 129 3.16 -12.01 1.38
C GLY A 129 3.33 -10.52 1.05
N ASP A 130 2.56 -9.68 1.75
CA ASP A 130 2.79 -8.24 1.86
C ASP A 130 3.57 -7.97 3.16
N LEU A 131 4.87 -7.72 3.03
CA LEU A 131 5.75 -7.50 4.17
C LEU A 131 5.85 -6.03 4.50
N THR A 132 5.69 -5.72 5.79
CA THR A 132 6.05 -4.40 6.33
C THR A 132 7.26 -4.56 7.25
N LEU A 133 8.34 -3.88 6.87
CA LEU A 133 9.62 -3.90 7.58
C LEU A 133 9.80 -2.57 8.31
N ASP A 134 9.98 -2.61 9.64
CA ASP A 134 10.35 -1.41 10.40
C ASP A 134 11.84 -1.13 10.18
N GLY A 135 12.12 -0.17 9.31
CA GLY A 135 13.47 0.37 9.11
C GLY A 135 13.82 1.32 10.25
N ARG A 136 14.06 0.79 11.46
CA ARG A 136 14.57 1.60 12.58
C ARG A 136 15.93 2.18 12.18
N PHE A 137 16.07 3.49 12.27
CA PHE A 137 17.37 4.14 12.15
C PHE A 137 18.00 4.16 13.55
N PRO A 138 19.04 3.36 13.83
CA PRO A 138 19.77 3.52 15.07
C PRO A 138 20.58 4.82 14.99
N ASP A 139 20.38 5.65 16.01
CA ASP A 139 21.19 6.76 16.50
C ASP A 139 21.59 7.93 15.58
N PHE A 140 21.67 9.09 16.22
CA PHE A 140 22.04 10.39 15.66
C PHE A 140 23.39 10.36 14.91
N ASP A 141 24.33 9.51 15.33
CA ASP A 141 25.65 9.38 14.72
C ASP A 141 25.60 8.86 13.29
N VAL A 142 24.65 7.96 12.99
CA VAL A 142 24.40 7.48 11.64
C VAL A 142 23.77 8.59 10.78
N ALA A 143 23.01 9.52 11.36
CA ALA A 143 22.50 10.69 10.65
C ALA A 143 23.60 11.72 10.33
N VAL A 144 24.60 11.87 11.21
CA VAL A 144 25.79 12.73 11.01
C VAL A 144 26.71 12.15 9.93
N GLU A 145 27.02 10.86 10.00
CA GLU A 145 27.82 10.17 8.98
C GLU A 145 27.14 10.24 7.58
N ARG A 146 25.80 10.24 7.55
CA ARG A 146 25.00 10.43 6.34
C ARG A 146 25.06 11.86 5.78
N ALA A 147 25.03 12.88 6.62
CA ALA A 147 25.20 14.26 6.18
C ALA A 147 26.57 14.45 5.52
N LEU A 148 27.61 13.88 6.12
CA LEU A 148 28.97 13.89 5.58
C LEU A 148 29.09 13.08 4.28
N SER A 149 28.41 11.93 4.18
CA SER A 149 28.38 11.16 2.94
C SER A 149 27.68 11.95 1.83
N VAL A 150 26.52 12.56 2.08
CA VAL A 150 25.78 13.33 1.05
C VAL A 150 26.62 14.50 0.53
N ILE A 151 27.39 15.17 1.41
CA ILE A 151 28.35 16.22 1.03
C ILE A 151 29.48 15.64 0.18
N GLY A 152 30.09 14.52 0.60
CA GLY A 152 31.14 13.85 -0.18
C GLY A 152 30.68 13.38 -1.56
N HIS A 153 29.41 12.99 -1.70
CA HIS A 153 28.83 12.54 -2.98
C HIS A 153 28.44 13.68 -3.91
N TRP A 154 28.07 14.85 -3.37
CA TRP A 154 27.91 16.06 -4.19
C TRP A 154 29.23 16.44 -4.89
N LEU A 155 30.36 16.13 -4.23
CA LEU A 155 31.71 16.34 -4.75
C LEU A 155 32.21 15.20 -5.67
N THR A 156 31.56 14.03 -5.71
CA THR A 156 32.01 12.84 -6.48
C THR A 156 30.88 12.06 -7.18
N PRO A 157 30.09 12.68 -8.09
CA PRO A 157 28.90 12.07 -8.68
C PRO A 157 29.14 10.83 -9.56
N TRP A 158 30.38 10.57 -9.98
CA TRP A 158 30.77 9.41 -10.81
C TRP A 158 31.06 8.13 -10.00
N MET A 159 31.13 8.20 -8.66
CA MET A 159 31.36 7.02 -7.83
C MET A 159 30.07 6.21 -7.62
N ARG A 160 30.19 4.87 -7.67
CA ARG A 160 29.07 3.96 -7.37
C ARG A 160 28.59 4.21 -5.94
N ARG A 161 27.32 4.57 -5.79
CA ARG A 161 26.69 4.78 -4.48
C ARG A 161 26.79 3.49 -3.66
N PRO A 162 27.35 3.52 -2.43
CA PRO A 162 27.37 2.36 -1.57
C PRO A 162 25.93 1.96 -1.20
N VAL A 163 25.63 0.66 -1.26
CA VAL A 163 24.39 0.11 -0.72
C VAL A 163 24.59 -0.08 0.77
N ILE A 164 23.77 0.59 1.58
CA ILE A 164 23.91 0.57 3.04
C ILE A 164 23.06 -0.59 3.60
N PRO A 165 23.68 -1.65 4.18
CA PRO A 165 22.94 -2.73 4.80
C PRO A 165 22.26 -2.26 6.10
N ARG A 166 21.11 -2.86 6.43
CA ARG A 166 20.30 -2.56 7.61
C ARG A 166 19.57 -3.79 8.09
N ASP A 167 19.54 -3.96 9.40
CA ASP A 167 18.60 -4.87 10.04
C ASP A 167 17.21 -4.21 10.09
N ALA A 168 16.16 -4.97 9.81
CA ALA A 168 14.80 -4.55 10.10
C ALA A 168 14.16 -5.46 11.13
N ASP A 169 13.22 -4.87 11.87
CA ASP A 169 12.28 -5.61 12.69
C ASP A 169 11.03 -5.91 11.82
N PRO A 170 10.82 -7.17 11.41
CA PRO A 170 9.72 -7.53 10.53
C PRO A 170 8.43 -7.67 11.35
N ARG A 171 7.35 -6.99 10.95
CA ARG A 171 6.04 -7.11 11.62
C ARG A 171 5.21 -8.32 11.19
N GLY A 172 5.80 -9.24 10.44
CA GLY A 172 5.13 -10.37 9.81
C GLY A 172 4.70 -10.07 8.36
N ALA A 173 4.40 -11.12 7.62
CA ALA A 173 3.93 -11.05 6.24
C ALA A 173 2.40 -11.24 6.20
N ASP A 174 1.65 -10.29 5.63
CA ASP A 174 0.22 -10.49 5.38
C ASP A 174 0.04 -11.47 4.21
N ARG A 175 -0.52 -12.64 4.54
CA ARG A 175 -0.84 -13.73 3.61
C ARG A 175 -2.33 -14.00 3.51
N GLY A 176 -3.15 -13.05 3.96
CA GLY A 176 -4.59 -13.16 3.86
C GLY A 176 -5.02 -13.34 2.41
N VAL A 177 -6.13 -14.06 2.21
CA VAL A 177 -6.71 -14.32 0.88
C VAL A 177 -6.91 -13.01 0.10
N GLU A 178 -7.29 -11.93 0.78
CA GLU A 178 -7.43 -10.62 0.16
C GLU A 178 -6.10 -10.01 -0.32
N ALA A 179 -5.04 -10.11 0.50
CA ALA A 179 -3.72 -9.60 0.14
C ALA A 179 -3.16 -10.35 -1.07
N GLU A 180 -3.29 -11.69 -1.05
CA GLU A 180 -2.90 -12.53 -2.17
C GLU A 180 -3.73 -12.21 -3.43
N ALA A 181 -5.05 -12.09 -3.31
CA ALA A 181 -5.91 -11.75 -4.44
C ALA A 181 -5.57 -10.37 -5.04
N ARG A 182 -5.24 -9.38 -4.21
CA ARG A 182 -4.76 -8.06 -4.69
C ARG A 182 -3.46 -8.21 -5.47
N ALA A 183 -2.48 -8.94 -4.93
CA ALA A 183 -1.20 -9.17 -5.60
C ALA A 183 -1.36 -9.93 -6.92
N MET A 184 -2.25 -10.92 -6.98
CA MET A 184 -2.54 -11.67 -8.21
C MET A 184 -3.29 -10.82 -9.25
N ARG A 185 -4.16 -9.90 -8.84
CA ARG A 185 -4.81 -8.96 -9.78
C ARG A 185 -3.82 -7.96 -10.36
N ALA A 186 -2.91 -7.44 -9.53
CA ALA A 186 -1.78 -6.63 -9.97
C ALA A 186 -0.93 -7.41 -10.99
N ALA A 187 -0.56 -8.65 -10.66
CA ALA A 187 0.14 -9.53 -11.59
C ALA A 187 -0.64 -9.77 -12.89
N ARG A 188 -1.98 -9.90 -12.85
CA ARG A 188 -2.81 -10.03 -14.05
C ARG A 188 -2.74 -8.78 -14.93
N ALA A 189 -2.71 -7.59 -14.34
CA ALA A 189 -2.59 -6.32 -15.07
C ALA A 189 -1.19 -6.17 -15.68
N THR A 190 -0.14 -6.42 -14.89
CA THR A 190 1.25 -6.25 -15.30
C THR A 190 1.73 -7.36 -16.26
N LEU A 191 1.36 -8.61 -16.01
CA LEU A 191 1.83 -9.79 -16.74
C LEU A 191 0.78 -10.38 -17.70
N GLY A 192 -0.35 -9.69 -17.91
CA GLY A 192 -1.49 -10.20 -18.69
C GLY A 192 -1.20 -10.49 -20.16
N ALA A 193 -0.15 -9.90 -20.72
CA ALA A 193 0.33 -10.17 -22.09
C ALA A 193 1.42 -11.26 -22.15
N THR A 194 1.73 -11.92 -21.02
CA THR A 194 2.76 -12.96 -20.92
C THR A 194 2.12 -14.33 -20.69
N GLN A 195 2.90 -15.40 -20.85
CA GLN A 195 2.42 -16.76 -20.56
C GLN A 195 2.07 -17.00 -19.07
N TRP A 196 2.50 -16.12 -18.16
CA TRP A 196 2.17 -16.20 -16.74
C TRP A 196 0.70 -15.92 -16.44
N ARG A 197 -0.04 -15.34 -17.40
CA ARG A 197 -1.47 -15.08 -17.27
C ARG A 197 -2.24 -16.33 -16.83
N GLY A 198 -1.96 -17.49 -17.41
CA GLY A 198 -2.64 -18.75 -17.08
C GLY A 198 -2.43 -19.16 -15.62
N ALA A 199 -1.21 -19.07 -15.12
CA ALA A 199 -0.87 -19.38 -13.73
C ALA A 199 -1.52 -18.41 -12.74
N VAL A 200 -1.52 -17.10 -13.05
CA VAL A 200 -2.16 -16.06 -12.24
C VAL A 200 -3.69 -16.24 -12.20
N GLU A 201 -4.34 -16.49 -13.35
CA GLU A 201 -5.79 -16.71 -13.41
C GLU A 201 -6.21 -18.03 -12.75
N ALA A 202 -5.38 -19.08 -12.82
CA ALA A 202 -5.60 -20.31 -12.07
C ALA A 202 -5.57 -20.04 -10.56
N ARG A 203 -4.56 -19.31 -10.08
CA ARG A 203 -4.42 -18.99 -8.65
C ARG A 203 -5.56 -18.09 -8.14
N LEU A 204 -5.99 -17.09 -8.91
CA LEU A 204 -7.17 -16.28 -8.56
C LEU A 204 -8.44 -17.11 -8.42
N ARG A 205 -8.65 -18.11 -9.28
CA ARG A 205 -9.78 -19.03 -9.18
C ARG A 205 -9.68 -19.91 -7.94
N GLU A 206 -8.50 -20.43 -7.61
CA GLU A 206 -8.28 -21.21 -6.38
C GLU A 206 -8.61 -20.42 -5.11
N LEU A 207 -8.30 -19.13 -5.08
CA LEU A 207 -8.56 -18.26 -3.93
C LEU A 207 -10.06 -17.98 -3.71
N GLY A 208 -10.92 -18.22 -4.71
CA GLY A 208 -12.35 -17.89 -4.65
C GLY A 208 -12.62 -16.40 -4.43
N ALA A 209 -11.62 -15.53 -4.61
CA ALA A 209 -11.75 -14.11 -4.35
C ALA A 209 -12.68 -13.49 -5.41
N PRO A 210 -13.71 -12.73 -5.02
CA PRO A 210 -14.61 -12.10 -5.98
C PRO A 210 -13.80 -11.22 -6.94
N GLU A 211 -14.12 -11.26 -8.25
CA GLU A 211 -13.53 -10.30 -9.18
C GLU A 211 -13.82 -8.88 -8.65
N PRO A 212 -12.83 -7.97 -8.66
CA PRO A 212 -13.11 -6.58 -8.35
C PRO A 212 -14.19 -6.13 -9.33
N VAL A 213 -15.22 -5.47 -8.83
CA VAL A 213 -16.38 -5.05 -9.63
C VAL A 213 -15.85 -4.34 -10.88
N LYS A 214 -16.00 -4.98 -12.05
CA LYS A 214 -15.57 -4.42 -13.33
C LYS A 214 -16.49 -3.24 -13.62
N THR A 215 -16.13 -2.07 -13.15
CA THR A 215 -16.78 -0.82 -13.54
C THR A 215 -16.56 -0.62 -15.04
N LYS A 216 -17.58 -0.91 -15.85
CA LYS A 216 -17.58 -0.63 -17.30
C LYS A 216 -17.63 0.88 -17.52
N GLY A 217 -16.74 1.38 -18.37
CA GLY A 217 -16.75 2.76 -18.87
C GLY A 217 -15.63 3.64 -18.31
N ALA A 218 -15.33 4.73 -19.02
CA ALA A 218 -14.45 5.79 -18.53
C ALA A 218 -15.15 6.53 -17.39
N ILE A 219 -15.10 5.96 -16.18
CA ILE A 219 -15.56 6.65 -14.97
C ILE A 219 -14.57 7.78 -14.71
N ARG A 220 -14.90 8.97 -15.19
CA ARG A 220 -14.24 10.20 -14.75
C ARG A 220 -14.42 10.26 -13.23
N PRO A 221 -13.33 10.35 -12.46
CA PRO A 221 -13.45 10.45 -11.03
C PRO A 221 -14.24 11.72 -10.70
N LYS A 222 -15.26 11.58 -9.83
CA LYS A 222 -16.08 12.71 -9.39
C LYS A 222 -15.24 13.52 -8.43
N GLU A 223 -15.17 14.83 -8.62
CA GLU A 223 -14.35 15.71 -7.79
C GLU A 223 -15.24 16.71 -7.05
N ILE A 224 -15.01 16.86 -5.75
CA ILE A 224 -15.69 17.88 -4.95
C ILE A 224 -14.73 18.47 -3.91
N PRO A 225 -14.67 19.81 -3.78
CA PRO A 225 -13.98 20.44 -2.67
C PRO A 225 -14.76 20.16 -1.37
N LEU A 226 -14.09 19.60 -0.38
CA LEU A 226 -14.63 19.45 0.99
C LEU A 226 -14.48 20.76 1.77
N ARG A 227 -13.35 21.44 1.55
CA ARG A 227 -12.98 22.78 2.04
C ARG A 227 -12.09 23.46 0.99
N PRO A 228 -11.81 24.78 1.07
CA PRO A 228 -10.89 25.43 0.15
C PRO A 228 -9.52 24.74 0.04
N GLU A 229 -9.09 24.10 1.13
CA GLU A 229 -7.77 23.47 1.26
C GLU A 229 -7.78 21.95 1.03
N GLY A 230 -8.95 21.33 0.80
CA GLY A 230 -9.07 19.88 0.70
C GLY A 230 -10.08 19.43 -0.35
N ILE A 231 -9.62 18.68 -1.35
CA ILE A 231 -10.44 18.05 -2.38
C ILE A 231 -10.55 16.55 -2.13
N LEU A 232 -11.75 16.04 -2.34
CA LEU A 232 -12.00 14.62 -2.48
C LEU A 232 -12.40 14.32 -3.92
N SER A 233 -11.60 13.48 -4.57
CA SER A 233 -11.97 12.88 -5.85
C SER A 233 -12.14 11.37 -5.66
N TRP A 234 -13.18 10.77 -6.23
CA TRP A 234 -13.47 9.35 -6.01
C TRP A 234 -14.08 8.67 -7.22
N ARG A 235 -13.96 7.34 -7.24
CA ARG A 235 -14.75 6.45 -8.09
C ARG A 235 -15.82 5.77 -7.25
N ASP A 236 -17.00 5.62 -7.83
CA ASP A 236 -18.17 5.10 -7.15
C ASP A 236 -18.14 3.57 -7.13
N THR A 237 -17.34 2.99 -6.24
CA THR A 237 -17.22 1.53 -6.08
C THR A 237 -18.16 0.95 -5.03
N LEU A 238 -18.81 1.80 -4.24
CA LEU A 238 -19.79 1.36 -3.24
C LEU A 238 -21.13 1.01 -3.89
N GLU A 239 -21.47 1.63 -5.02
CA GLU A 239 -22.79 1.49 -5.68
C GLU A 239 -23.97 1.89 -4.77
N TRP A 240 -23.72 2.68 -3.73
CA TRP A 240 -24.72 3.16 -2.76
C TRP A 240 -25.39 4.49 -3.17
N GLY A 241 -25.16 4.91 -4.41
CA GLY A 241 -25.66 6.18 -4.93
C GLY A 241 -24.82 7.40 -4.54
N ALA A 242 -25.35 8.59 -4.84
CA ALA A 242 -24.62 9.83 -4.67
C ALA A 242 -24.41 10.19 -3.18
N PRO A 243 -23.24 10.75 -2.80
CA PRO A 243 -23.02 11.19 -1.44
C PRO A 243 -23.92 12.38 -1.07
N LYS A 244 -24.32 12.42 0.20
CA LYS A 244 -24.92 13.59 0.84
C LYS A 244 -23.83 14.46 1.45
N ARG A 245 -23.91 15.78 1.24
CA ARG A 245 -23.02 16.74 1.91
C ARG A 245 -23.27 16.73 3.42
N ALA A 246 -22.18 16.72 4.18
CA ALA A 246 -22.17 16.88 5.63
C ALA A 246 -21.19 18.01 6.00
N VAL A 247 -21.22 18.45 7.26
CA VAL A 247 -20.32 19.51 7.75
C VAL A 247 -18.87 19.06 7.58
N GLY A 248 -18.14 19.71 6.67
CA GLY A 248 -16.74 19.41 6.37
C GLY A 248 -16.49 18.09 5.63
N GLY A 249 -17.50 17.48 5.00
CA GLY A 249 -17.34 16.17 4.37
C GLY A 249 -18.50 15.68 3.52
N LEU A 250 -18.41 14.40 3.14
CA LEU A 250 -19.41 13.65 2.39
C LEU A 250 -19.80 12.38 3.13
N THR A 251 -21.03 11.94 2.91
CA THR A 251 -21.58 10.71 3.50
C THR A 251 -22.30 9.87 2.44
N TRP A 252 -22.02 8.58 2.42
CA TRP A 252 -22.72 7.55 1.66
C TRP A 252 -23.45 6.65 2.65
N SER A 253 -24.68 6.27 2.36
CA SER A 253 -25.43 5.29 3.17
C SER A 253 -25.82 4.17 2.25
N ASP A 254 -25.70 2.93 2.71
CA ASP A 254 -26.19 1.79 1.93
C ASP A 254 -27.71 1.91 1.66
N PRO A 255 -28.25 1.17 0.68
CA PRO A 255 -29.67 1.24 0.33
C PRO A 255 -30.63 0.90 1.49
N ASP A 256 -30.21 0.01 2.40
CA ASP A 256 -30.99 -0.47 3.54
C ASP A 256 -30.85 0.43 4.78
N GLY A 257 -29.95 1.42 4.73
CA GLY A 257 -29.60 2.32 5.82
C GLY A 257 -28.76 1.69 6.93
N THR A 258 -28.24 0.47 6.75
CA THR A 258 -27.57 -0.30 7.83
C THR A 258 -26.09 0.00 7.99
N ALA A 259 -25.47 0.54 6.94
CA ALA A 259 -24.08 0.97 6.90
C ALA A 259 -23.96 2.39 6.33
N ARG A 260 -22.96 3.12 6.83
CA ARG A 260 -22.62 4.47 6.39
C ARG A 260 -21.12 4.60 6.26
N VAL A 261 -20.69 5.16 5.12
CA VAL A 261 -19.33 5.63 4.90
C VAL A 261 -19.33 7.15 4.96
N ALA A 262 -18.34 7.74 5.61
CA ALA A 262 -18.19 9.19 5.67
C ALA A 262 -16.74 9.60 5.49
N ILE A 263 -16.48 10.66 4.73
CA ILE A 263 -15.15 11.24 4.55
C ILE A 263 -15.21 12.72 4.87
N PHE A 264 -14.36 13.16 5.80
CA PHE A 264 -14.27 14.56 6.23
C PHE A 264 -12.85 15.09 6.08
N PHE A 265 -12.72 16.41 5.98
CA PHE A 265 -11.45 17.10 6.04
C PHE A 265 -11.45 18.15 7.17
N THR A 266 -10.49 18.02 8.07
CA THR A 266 -10.23 18.97 9.16
C THR A 266 -9.01 19.78 8.79
N SER A 267 -9.19 21.08 8.55
CA SER A 267 -8.12 22.01 8.21
C SER A 267 -7.17 22.23 9.39
N ALA A 268 -5.87 22.35 9.11
CA ALA A 268 -4.87 22.72 10.10
C ALA A 268 -5.11 24.12 10.69
N ALA A 269 -5.79 25.00 9.94
CA ALA A 269 -6.18 26.32 10.40
C ALA A 269 -7.48 26.33 11.23
N ALA A 270 -8.14 25.18 11.39
CA ALA A 270 -9.39 25.10 12.15
C ALA A 270 -9.12 25.31 13.65
N ARG A 271 -9.97 26.12 14.30
CA ARG A 271 -9.92 26.31 15.75
C ARG A 271 -10.11 24.96 16.46
N GLY A 272 -9.16 24.59 17.32
CA GLY A 272 -9.17 23.31 18.04
C GLY A 272 -8.51 22.14 17.31
N PHE A 273 -7.88 22.37 16.14
CA PHE A 273 -7.06 21.34 15.51
C PHE A 273 -5.81 21.06 16.36
N SER A 274 -5.74 19.85 16.90
CA SER A 274 -4.65 19.39 17.78
C SER A 274 -3.51 18.68 17.02
N GLY A 275 -3.65 18.52 15.70
CA GLY A 275 -2.70 17.79 14.86
C GLY A 275 -2.99 16.29 14.76
N PHE A 276 -2.39 15.66 13.75
CA PHE A 276 -2.56 14.23 13.46
C PHE A 276 -2.17 13.33 14.64
N GLU A 277 -1.02 13.57 15.26
CA GLU A 277 -0.54 12.77 16.39
C GLU A 277 -1.47 12.81 17.61
N ALA A 278 -2.05 13.98 17.90
CA ALA A 278 -3.02 14.12 18.98
C ALA A 278 -4.31 13.36 18.64
N ALA A 279 -4.81 13.46 17.41
CA ALA A 279 -5.97 12.72 16.94
C ALA A 279 -5.75 11.19 16.98
N VAL A 280 -4.55 10.72 16.64
CA VAL A 280 -4.18 9.29 16.74
C VAL A 280 -4.15 8.83 18.20
N ARG A 281 -3.62 9.64 19.12
CA ARG A 281 -3.65 9.34 20.56
C ARG A 281 -5.08 9.28 21.10
N GLU A 282 -5.93 10.22 20.71
CA GLU A 282 -7.35 10.24 21.10
C GLU A 282 -8.11 9.04 20.54
N MET A 283 -7.86 8.69 19.28
CA MET A 283 -8.41 7.50 18.64
C MET A 283 -8.00 6.22 19.38
N ARG A 284 -6.73 6.09 19.78
CA ARG A 284 -6.24 4.98 20.60
C ARG A 284 -6.94 4.91 21.95
N ALA A 285 -7.06 6.04 22.64
CA ALA A 285 -7.73 6.11 23.95
C ALA A 285 -9.23 5.76 23.87
N SER A 286 -9.88 6.16 22.78
CA SER A 286 -11.28 5.83 22.50
C SER A 286 -11.45 4.34 22.19
N ALA A 287 -10.53 3.75 21.42
CA ALA A 287 -10.56 2.32 21.13
C ALA A 287 -10.29 1.47 22.38
N SER A 288 -9.41 1.91 23.28
CA SER A 288 -9.09 1.16 24.51
C SER A 288 -10.20 1.15 25.57
N THR A 289 -11.20 2.03 25.48
CA THR A 289 -12.23 2.21 26.51
C THR A 289 -13.58 1.58 26.17
N ALA A 290 -13.80 1.16 24.91
CA ALA A 290 -15.12 0.78 24.44
C ALA A 290 -15.48 -0.70 24.65
N ASN A 291 -14.53 -1.64 24.50
CA ASN A 291 -14.76 -3.07 24.69
C ASN A 291 -13.44 -3.85 24.80
N VAL A 292 -13.39 -4.88 25.66
CA VAL A 292 -12.22 -5.76 25.82
C VAL A 292 -11.96 -6.62 24.58
N SER A 293 -13.01 -6.95 23.79
CA SER A 293 -12.85 -7.68 22.52
C SER A 293 -12.36 -6.80 21.37
N ASP A 294 -12.49 -5.48 21.50
CA ASP A 294 -11.96 -4.50 20.54
C ASP A 294 -10.60 -4.01 21.01
N GLN A 295 -9.66 -4.93 21.29
CA GLN A 295 -8.32 -4.52 21.71
C GLN A 295 -7.79 -3.54 20.66
N GLY A 296 -7.76 -2.26 21.05
CA GLY A 296 -7.67 -1.07 20.21
C GLY A 296 -6.32 -0.90 19.55
N GLU A 297 -5.87 -1.94 18.86
CA GLU A 297 -4.68 -1.95 18.05
C GLU A 297 -4.88 -0.99 16.91
N LEU A 298 -3.98 -0.02 16.86
CA LEU A 298 -3.87 0.82 15.69
C LEU A 298 -3.17 0.00 14.61
N TYR A 299 -3.78 -0.05 13.43
CA TYR A 299 -3.19 -0.68 12.26
C TYR A 299 -3.16 0.30 11.10
N GLU A 300 -2.31 0.00 10.11
CA GLU A 300 -2.16 0.84 8.93
C GLU A 300 -3.13 0.41 7.84
N VAL A 301 -3.70 1.39 7.16
CA VAL A 301 -4.64 1.18 6.06
C VAL A 301 -4.18 2.01 4.88
N ARG A 302 -4.14 1.38 3.70
CA ARG A 302 -3.84 2.08 2.46
C ARG A 302 -5.04 2.90 2.01
N VAL A 303 -4.80 4.16 1.68
CA VAL A 303 -5.79 5.11 1.16
C VAL A 303 -5.22 5.72 -0.12
N ALA A 304 -5.58 5.13 -1.26
CA ALA A 304 -4.93 5.29 -2.55
C ALA A 304 -3.40 5.22 -2.50
N THR A 305 -2.72 6.36 -2.68
CA THR A 305 -1.25 6.48 -2.65
C THR A 305 -0.70 6.84 -1.27
N ARG A 306 -1.57 7.05 -0.28
CA ARG A 306 -1.21 7.40 1.10
C ARG A 306 -1.47 6.25 2.06
N VAL A 307 -0.89 6.36 3.25
CA VAL A 307 -1.17 5.46 4.37
C VAL A 307 -1.87 6.25 5.46
N GLY A 308 -2.95 5.68 5.99
CA GLY A 308 -3.65 6.17 7.16
C GLY A 308 -3.47 5.25 8.35
N THR A 309 -3.68 5.81 9.54
CA THR A 309 -3.79 5.06 10.79
C THR A 309 -5.25 4.77 11.06
N ALA A 310 -5.58 3.51 11.30
CA ALA A 310 -6.95 3.07 11.55
C ALA A 310 -7.12 2.47 12.94
N ALA A 311 -8.35 2.57 13.44
CA ALA A 311 -8.81 1.86 14.63
C ALA A 311 -10.27 1.46 14.46
N ARG A 312 -10.63 0.34 15.08
CA ARG A 312 -12.00 -0.16 15.15
C ARG A 312 -12.54 -0.02 16.57
N VAL A 313 -13.80 0.38 16.68
CA VAL A 313 -14.49 0.61 17.94
C VAL A 313 -15.92 0.10 17.84
N THR A 314 -16.33 -0.79 18.74
CA THR A 314 -17.72 -1.22 18.90
C THR A 314 -18.41 -0.34 19.94
N SER A 315 -19.56 0.21 19.56
CA SER A 315 -20.40 1.05 20.42
C SER A 315 -21.74 0.38 20.66
N TYR A 316 -22.23 0.47 21.90
CA TYR A 316 -23.50 -0.08 22.33
C TYR A 316 -24.53 1.04 22.46
N HIS A 317 -25.59 0.98 21.67
CA HIS A 317 -26.72 1.90 21.78
C HIS A 317 -27.88 1.22 22.51
N TYR A 318 -28.27 1.82 23.63
CA TYR A 318 -29.44 1.43 24.41
C TYR A 318 -30.59 2.39 24.09
N PRO A 319 -31.78 1.89 23.68
CA PRO A 319 -32.95 2.73 23.50
C PRO A 319 -33.29 3.47 24.79
N VAL A 320 -33.57 4.77 24.69
CA VAL A 320 -33.93 5.58 25.85
C VAL A 320 -35.28 5.08 26.40
N GLY A 321 -35.30 4.65 27.66
CA GLY A 321 -36.53 4.25 28.37
C GLY A 321 -36.71 2.75 28.61
N THR A 322 -35.76 1.90 28.23
CA THR A 322 -35.84 0.46 28.47
C THR A 322 -34.76 -0.01 29.47
N LEU A 323 -35.11 -0.98 30.32
CA LEU A 323 -34.24 -1.55 31.38
C LEU A 323 -32.91 -2.07 30.81
N VAL A 324 -31.85 -2.01 31.61
CA VAL A 324 -30.54 -2.62 31.33
C VAL A 324 -30.76 -4.07 30.89
N GLY A 325 -30.43 -4.40 29.63
CA GLY A 325 -30.65 -5.74 29.03
C GLY A 325 -31.68 -5.82 27.89
N SER A 326 -32.28 -4.71 27.48
CA SER A 326 -33.23 -4.65 26.36
C SER A 326 -32.58 -4.14 25.07
N LYS A 327 -32.91 -4.82 23.95
CA LYS A 327 -32.47 -4.62 22.54
C LYS A 327 -31.32 -3.63 22.35
N THR A 328 -30.09 -4.12 22.48
CA THR A 328 -28.87 -3.36 22.21
C THR A 328 -28.62 -3.31 20.70
N GLU A 329 -28.54 -2.12 20.12
CA GLU A 329 -27.97 -1.98 18.79
C GLU A 329 -26.45 -1.91 18.93
N ILE A 330 -25.77 -2.95 18.45
CA ILE A 330 -24.30 -3.03 18.47
C ILE A 330 -23.79 -2.52 17.13
N VAL A 331 -23.05 -1.41 17.18
CA VAL A 331 -22.54 -0.74 16.00
C VAL A 331 -21.03 -0.77 16.03
N VAL A 332 -20.43 -1.24 14.94
CA VAL A 332 -18.98 -1.24 14.76
C VAL A 332 -18.62 -0.04 13.88
N THR A 333 -17.66 0.75 14.34
CA THR A 333 -17.12 1.87 13.60
C THR A 333 -15.64 1.67 13.38
N GLU A 334 -15.21 1.79 12.14
CA GLU A 334 -13.80 1.90 11.81
C GLU A 334 -13.48 3.30 11.35
N THR A 335 -12.48 3.92 11.98
CA THR A 335 -12.00 5.25 11.66
C THR A 335 -10.60 5.14 11.07
N VAL A 336 -10.37 5.80 9.94
CA VAL A 336 -9.08 5.91 9.27
C VAL A 336 -8.69 7.39 9.20
N LEU A 337 -7.55 7.73 9.79
CA LEU A 337 -6.97 9.07 9.78
C LEU A 337 -5.84 9.11 8.75
N VAL A 338 -5.89 10.06 7.81
CA VAL A 338 -4.85 10.24 6.79
C VAL A 338 -4.27 11.65 6.91
N PRO A 339 -2.95 11.80 7.17
CA PRO A 339 -2.32 13.10 7.30
C PRO A 339 -2.26 13.83 5.94
N ASP A 340 -2.39 15.15 5.98
CA ASP A 340 -2.20 16.05 4.83
C ASP A 340 -1.48 17.33 5.28
N PRO A 341 -0.59 17.95 4.48
CA PRO A 341 0.06 19.19 4.86
C PRO A 341 -0.93 20.31 5.25
N ALA A 342 -2.12 20.35 4.66
CA ALA A 342 -3.16 21.34 4.96
C ALA A 342 -4.09 20.93 6.11
N GLY A 343 -3.92 19.74 6.70
CA GLY A 343 -4.81 19.24 7.75
C GLY A 343 -4.83 17.72 7.89
N MET A 344 -6.02 17.14 7.93
CA MET A 344 -6.20 15.69 8.08
C MET A 344 -7.52 15.25 7.44
N TYR A 345 -7.48 14.16 6.68
CA TYR A 345 -8.68 13.47 6.23
C TYR A 345 -9.09 12.41 7.27
N THR A 346 -10.38 12.26 7.46
CA THR A 346 -10.97 11.24 8.32
C THR A 346 -12.00 10.47 7.51
N ALA A 347 -11.73 9.19 7.24
CA ALA A 347 -12.71 8.28 6.68
C ALA A 347 -13.30 7.41 7.80
N ARG A 348 -14.61 7.18 7.77
CA ARG A 348 -15.31 6.35 8.75
C ARG A 348 -16.27 5.39 8.06
N LEU A 349 -16.18 4.12 8.40
CA LEU A 349 -17.23 3.13 8.14
C LEU A 349 -17.96 2.88 9.45
N ARG A 350 -19.28 2.99 9.45
CA ARG A 350 -20.15 2.65 10.59
C ARG A 350 -21.21 1.68 10.11
N ALA A 351 -21.34 0.51 10.75
CA ALA A 351 -22.37 -0.48 10.41
C ALA A 351 -22.78 -1.30 11.63
N ALA A 352 -23.96 -1.91 11.60
CA ALA A 352 -24.35 -2.90 12.60
C ALA A 352 -23.34 -4.07 12.64
N GLN A 353 -23.10 -4.66 13.81
CA GLN A 353 -22.06 -5.69 14.00
C GLN A 353 -22.16 -6.87 13.01
N GLY A 354 -23.38 -7.35 12.74
CA GLY A 354 -23.61 -8.44 11.78
C GLY A 354 -23.35 -8.07 10.31
N GLU A 355 -23.40 -6.78 9.98
CA GLU A 355 -23.21 -6.26 8.62
C GLU A 355 -21.79 -5.74 8.38
N PHE A 356 -21.07 -5.40 9.45
CA PHE A 356 -19.79 -4.72 9.36
C PHE A 356 -18.75 -5.50 8.55
N GLU A 357 -18.53 -6.78 8.86
CA GLU A 357 -17.54 -7.61 8.17
C GLU A 357 -17.92 -7.86 6.70
N ARG A 358 -19.21 -7.84 6.37
CA ARG A 358 -19.68 -7.95 4.98
C ARG A 358 -19.33 -6.71 4.16
N VAL A 359 -19.43 -5.53 4.77
CA VAL A 359 -19.27 -4.23 4.09
C VAL A 359 -17.83 -3.74 4.11
N LEU A 360 -17.03 -4.18 5.07
CA LEU A 360 -15.63 -3.76 5.24
C LEU A 360 -14.78 -3.91 3.96
N PRO A 361 -14.83 -5.02 3.19
CA PRO A 361 -14.05 -5.15 1.96
C PRO A 361 -14.40 -4.08 0.92
N ALA A 362 -15.69 -3.75 0.77
CA ALA A 362 -16.13 -2.71 -0.15
C ALA A 362 -15.66 -1.32 0.29
N PHE A 363 -15.68 -1.03 1.60
CA PHE A 363 -15.10 0.19 2.14
C PHE A 363 -13.58 0.28 1.91
N ARG A 364 -12.85 -0.82 2.08
CA ARG A 364 -11.41 -0.89 1.79
C ARG A 364 -11.10 -0.61 0.34
N GLU A 365 -11.84 -1.24 -0.58
CA GLU A 365 -11.69 -0.98 -2.01
C GLU A 365 -12.01 0.49 -2.33
N PHE A 366 -13.07 1.05 -1.73
CA PHE A 366 -13.41 2.46 -1.88
C PHE A 366 -12.25 3.38 -1.46
N LEU A 367 -11.61 3.12 -0.32
CA LEU A 367 -10.43 3.88 0.12
C LEU A 367 -9.24 3.80 -0.84
N LEU A 368 -9.10 2.72 -1.62
CA LEU A 368 -8.05 2.62 -2.64
C LEU A 368 -8.33 3.50 -3.87
N GLN A 369 -9.60 3.85 -4.09
CA GLN A 369 -10.07 4.59 -5.26
C GLN A 369 -10.33 6.08 -4.96
N ILE A 370 -10.12 6.54 -3.73
CA ILE A 370 -10.20 7.97 -3.39
C ILE A 370 -8.87 8.67 -3.64
N VAL A 371 -8.90 9.85 -4.26
CA VAL A 371 -7.74 10.73 -4.40
C VAL A 371 -7.92 11.89 -3.43
N LEU A 372 -6.90 12.07 -2.58
CA LEU A 372 -6.83 13.10 -1.54
C LEU A 372 -5.77 14.14 -1.92
N GLY A 373 -6.13 15.42 -1.90
CA GLY A 373 -5.15 16.48 -2.13
C GLY A 373 -5.75 17.87 -2.30
N PRO A 374 -4.89 18.89 -2.48
CA PRO A 374 -5.32 20.23 -2.81
C PRO A 374 -5.95 20.26 -4.22
N PRO A 375 -6.71 21.33 -4.56
CA PRO A 375 -7.13 21.55 -5.94
C PRO A 375 -5.92 21.49 -6.86
N LYS A 376 -6.02 20.73 -7.97
CA LYS A 376 -5.12 21.00 -9.08
C LYS A 376 -5.31 22.47 -9.40
N PRO A 377 -4.23 23.29 -9.46
CA PRO A 377 -4.37 24.64 -9.98
C PRO A 377 -5.07 24.47 -11.31
N ALA A 378 -6.24 25.09 -11.46
CA ALA A 378 -6.95 25.04 -12.72
C ALA A 378 -5.90 25.42 -13.76
N GLU A 379 -5.58 24.52 -14.69
CA GLU A 379 -4.98 24.95 -15.94
C GLU A 379 -5.91 26.07 -16.37
N ALA A 380 -5.41 27.30 -16.27
CA ALA A 380 -6.10 28.43 -16.82
C ALA A 380 -6.44 27.97 -18.22
N LYS A 381 -7.73 27.77 -18.49
CA LYS A 381 -8.20 27.80 -19.86
C LYS A 381 -7.62 29.11 -20.34
N SER A 382 -6.56 29.05 -21.13
CA SER A 382 -6.23 30.18 -21.97
C SER A 382 -7.51 30.32 -22.78
N GLU A 383 -8.33 31.27 -22.37
CA GLU A 383 -9.13 32.00 -23.32
C GLU A 383 -8.09 32.52 -24.30
N SER A 384 -7.82 31.72 -25.33
CA SER A 384 -7.43 32.23 -26.61
C SER A 384 -8.56 33.18 -26.97
N VAL A 385 -8.35 34.42 -26.59
CA VAL A 385 -8.91 35.60 -27.17
C VAL A 385 -8.73 35.44 -28.67
N PHE A 386 -9.72 34.83 -29.32
CA PHE A 386 -10.00 35.06 -30.72
C PHE A 386 -10.53 36.49 -30.77
N LEU A 387 -9.64 37.45 -31.03
CA LEU A 387 -10.06 38.68 -31.68
C LEU A 387 -10.33 38.32 -33.15
N PRO A 388 -11.54 38.60 -33.67
CA PRO A 388 -11.79 38.51 -35.11
C PRO A 388 -11.05 39.65 -35.81
N LEU A 389 -10.28 39.26 -36.84
CA LEU A 389 -9.69 40.02 -37.95
C LEU A 389 -9.18 41.46 -37.68
#